data_AF-A0A2X2ITK3-F1
#
_entry.id   AF-A0A2X2ITK3-F1
#
_cell.length_a   1.000
_cell.length_b   1.000
_cell.length_c   1.000
_cell.angle_alpha   90.00
_cell.angle_beta   90.00
_cell.angle_gamma   90.00
#
_symmetry.space_group_name_H-M   'P 1'
#
loop_
_entity.id
_entity.type
_entity.pdbx_description
1 polymer ?
#
loop_
_entity_poly.entity_id
_entity_poly.type
_entity_poly.pdbx_seq_one_letter_code
_entity_poly.pdbx_strand_id
1 'polypeptide(L)'
;MTLTEVRQEILNQYSLLDPHDIIPVPCNPDALAMGYILKIGDERIPLTRHIDPAILLNNQSRNTIVYEQDKGVQMQLLDIFSTGISVDKVKPKVNQLLCCLPEVCAPDLDYDNLFRIIIMNFMDAYDFDVRAVKKSCVHIVNKDLKLIPFETMNLFYRDDKIKRLEELKLSDAIRF
;
A
#
# COMPACT_ATOMS: atom_id res chain seq x y z
N MET A 1 20.08 -2.78 -0.84
CA MET A 1 19.14 -2.75 0.30
C MET A 1 17.88 -3.49 -0.10
N THR A 2 17.50 -4.50 0.65
CA THR A 2 16.27 -5.27 0.46
C THR A 2 15.07 -4.57 1.08
N LEU A 3 13.85 -5.00 0.73
CA LEU A 3 12.62 -4.50 1.35
C LEU A 3 12.63 -4.67 2.88
N THR A 4 13.12 -5.80 3.37
CA THR A 4 13.26 -6.08 4.80
C THR A 4 14.25 -5.15 5.48
N GLU A 5 15.38 -4.86 4.85
CA GLU A 5 16.37 -3.92 5.38
C GLU A 5 15.80 -2.50 5.46
N VAL A 6 15.14 -2.00 4.41
CA VAL A 6 14.49 -0.68 4.42
C VAL A 6 13.42 -0.62 5.52
N ARG A 7 12.59 -1.66 5.65
CA ARG A 7 11.60 -1.77 6.71
C ARG A 7 12.26 -1.70 8.10
N GLN A 8 13.33 -2.45 8.31
CA GLN A 8 14.03 -2.47 9.60
C GLN A 8 14.66 -1.11 9.92
N GLU A 9 15.25 -0.44 8.95
CA GLU A 9 15.82 0.90 9.13
C GLU A 9 14.75 1.95 9.50
N ILE A 10 13.55 1.86 8.94
CA ILE A 10 12.44 2.74 9.34
C ILE A 10 12.04 2.48 10.80
N LEU A 11 11.91 1.22 11.21
CA LEU A 11 11.57 0.86 12.58
C LEU A 11 12.65 1.29 13.59
N ASN A 12 13.93 1.23 13.20
CA ASN A 12 15.04 1.68 14.02
C ASN A 12 15.04 3.21 14.22
N GLN A 13 14.56 3.97 13.23
CA GLN A 13 14.54 5.44 13.27
C GLN A 13 13.30 6.02 13.95
N TYR A 14 12.17 5.31 13.94
CA TYR A 14 10.89 5.82 14.42
C TYR A 14 10.29 4.91 15.49
N SER A 15 10.47 5.29 16.76
CA SER A 15 9.95 4.54 17.92
C SER A 15 8.42 4.47 18.02
N LEU A 16 7.70 5.27 17.23
CA LEU A 16 6.24 5.20 17.13
C LEU A 16 5.79 3.88 16.48
N LEU A 17 6.61 3.32 15.58
CA LEU A 17 6.25 2.17 14.77
C LEU A 17 6.79 0.89 15.39
N ASP A 18 6.04 -0.20 15.25
CA ASP A 18 6.49 -1.55 15.56
C ASP A 18 6.44 -2.45 14.30
N PRO A 19 6.97 -3.68 14.36
CA PRO A 19 7.02 -4.57 13.20
C PRO A 19 5.67 -4.85 12.52
N HIS A 20 4.54 -4.71 13.22
CA HIS A 20 3.19 -4.93 12.68
C HIS A 20 2.64 -3.70 11.95
N ASP A 21 3.32 -2.55 12.00
CA ASP A 21 2.85 -1.33 11.33
C ASP A 21 3.24 -1.22 9.86
N ILE A 22 4.23 -1.99 9.44
CA ILE A 22 4.69 -2.04 8.04
C ILE A 22 4.66 -3.50 7.62
N ILE A 23 3.67 -3.85 6.81
CA ILE A 23 3.38 -5.23 6.42
C ILE A 23 3.53 -5.41 4.90
N PRO A 24 4.05 -6.56 4.44
CA PRO A 24 4.01 -6.94 3.03
C PRO A 24 2.58 -6.99 2.50
N VAL A 25 2.35 -6.49 1.28
CA VAL A 25 1.01 -6.51 0.69
C VAL A 25 0.78 -7.78 -0.14
N PRO A 26 -0.47 -8.27 -0.22
CA PRO A 26 -0.80 -9.50 -0.93
C PRO A 26 -0.57 -9.43 -2.45
N CYS A 27 -0.57 -8.23 -3.04
CA CYS A 27 -0.40 -8.06 -4.49
C CYS A 27 1.02 -8.43 -4.94
N ASN A 28 2.03 -8.11 -4.13
CA ASN A 28 3.44 -8.41 -4.38
C ASN A 28 4.25 -8.36 -3.06
N PRO A 29 4.19 -9.42 -2.22
CA PRO A 29 4.74 -9.38 -0.86
C PRO A 29 6.27 -9.25 -0.82
N ASP A 30 6.96 -9.68 -1.87
CA ASP A 30 8.42 -9.64 -1.94
C ASP A 30 8.96 -8.26 -2.34
N ALA A 31 8.16 -7.46 -3.05
CA ALA A 31 8.58 -6.16 -3.58
C ALA A 31 7.83 -4.97 -2.99
N LEU A 32 6.75 -5.18 -2.22
CA LEU A 32 5.89 -4.11 -1.74
C LEU A 32 5.44 -4.31 -0.29
N ALA A 33 5.68 -3.30 0.54
CA ALA A 33 5.20 -3.23 1.92
C ALA A 33 4.59 -1.85 2.21
N MET A 34 3.58 -1.82 3.07
CA MET A 34 2.83 -0.60 3.37
C MET A 34 2.56 -0.44 4.85
N GLY A 35 2.44 0.82 5.26
CA GLY A 35 2.05 1.23 6.61
C GLY A 35 1.15 2.46 6.59
N TYR A 36 0.30 2.60 7.59
CA TYR A 36 -0.68 3.67 7.71
C TYR A 36 -0.62 4.28 9.10
N ILE A 37 -0.57 5.60 9.15
CA ILE A 37 -0.61 6.38 10.38
C ILE A 37 -1.74 7.39 10.24
N LEU A 38 -2.63 7.40 11.21
CA LEU A 38 -3.69 8.38 11.33
C LEU A 38 -3.19 9.58 12.14
N LYS A 39 -3.46 10.78 11.64
CA LYS A 39 -3.13 12.05 12.27
C LYS A 39 -4.41 12.78 12.65
N ILE A 40 -4.63 12.98 13.94
CA ILE A 40 -5.77 13.72 14.49
C ILE A 40 -5.24 14.77 15.44
N GLY A 41 -5.35 16.04 15.06
CA GLY A 41 -4.66 17.13 15.77
C GLY A 41 -3.15 16.86 15.83
N ASP A 42 -2.62 16.75 17.05
CA ASP A 42 -1.21 16.43 17.32
C ASP A 42 -0.94 14.94 17.55
N GLU A 43 -1.98 14.11 17.64
CA GLU A 43 -1.83 12.67 17.83
C GLU A 43 -1.52 11.94 16.53
N ARG A 44 -0.68 10.90 16.64
CA ARG A 44 -0.24 10.04 15.53
C ARG A 44 -0.45 8.60 15.93
N ILE A 45 -1.37 7.92 15.26
CA ILE A 45 -1.84 6.58 15.63
C ILE A 45 -1.51 5.63 14.48
N PRO A 46 -0.56 4.69 14.65
CA PRO A 46 -0.32 3.63 13.68
C PRO A 46 -1.56 2.72 13.55
N LEU A 47 -2.12 2.63 12.35
CA LEU A 47 -3.34 1.84 12.11
C LEU A 47 -3.04 0.41 11.66
N THR A 48 -1.91 0.20 10.98
CA THR A 48 -1.65 -1.06 10.28
C THR A 48 -1.56 -2.26 11.22
N ARG A 49 -1.01 -2.10 12.44
CA ARG A 49 -0.97 -3.17 13.44
C ARG A 49 -2.34 -3.73 13.86
N HIS A 50 -3.42 -2.97 13.64
CA HIS A 50 -4.79 -3.36 13.97
C HIS A 50 -5.50 -4.07 12.81
N ILE A 51 -4.82 -4.24 11.67
CA ILE A 51 -5.33 -4.99 10.54
C ILE A 51 -4.89 -6.45 10.70
N ASP A 52 -5.85 -7.36 10.76
CA ASP A 52 -5.55 -8.79 10.72
C ASP A 52 -4.90 -9.15 9.37
N PRO A 53 -3.67 -9.69 9.35
CA PRO A 53 -3.02 -10.14 8.12
C PRO A 53 -3.87 -11.12 7.30
N ALA A 54 -4.73 -11.92 7.94
CA ALA A 54 -5.64 -12.83 7.26
C ALA A 54 -6.67 -12.09 6.39
N ILE A 55 -7.08 -10.87 6.77
CA ILE A 55 -7.97 -10.02 5.96
C ILE A 55 -7.28 -9.59 4.66
N LEU A 56 -5.97 -9.35 4.71
CA LEU A 56 -5.19 -8.96 3.53
C LEU A 56 -4.92 -10.13 2.60
N LEU A 57 -4.77 -11.34 3.15
CA LEU A 57 -4.45 -12.54 2.39
C LEU A 57 -5.69 -13.22 1.78
N ASN A 58 -6.88 -12.97 2.34
CA ASN A 58 -8.13 -13.57 1.87
C ASN A 58 -8.79 -12.75 0.75
N ASN A 59 -8.51 -13.12 -0.49
CA ASN A 59 -9.22 -12.62 -1.69
C ASN A 59 -10.73 -13.02 -1.76
N GLN A 60 -11.33 -13.52 -0.68
CA GLN A 60 -12.71 -14.03 -0.63
C GLN A 60 -13.54 -13.54 0.57
N SER A 61 -12.97 -12.91 1.59
CA SER A 61 -13.76 -12.42 2.73
C SER A 61 -14.18 -10.98 2.51
N ARG A 62 -15.49 -10.77 2.38
CA ARG A 62 -16.12 -9.47 2.60
C ARG A 62 -15.59 -8.87 3.91
N ASN A 63 -15.13 -7.63 3.83
CA ASN A 63 -15.05 -6.60 4.87
C ASN A 63 -15.57 -7.02 6.25
N THR A 64 -14.75 -7.65 7.08
CA THR A 64 -15.04 -7.83 8.50
C THR A 64 -13.80 -7.53 9.35
N ILE A 65 -13.54 -6.24 9.45
CA ILE A 65 -13.11 -5.50 10.65
C ILE A 65 -12.82 -6.40 11.89
N VAL A 66 -11.54 -6.66 12.18
CA VAL A 66 -11.05 -7.08 13.52
C VAL A 66 -10.94 -5.86 14.45
N TYR A 67 -11.79 -4.85 14.27
CA TYR A 67 -11.85 -3.71 15.18
C TYR A 67 -12.70 -4.03 16.42
N GLU A 68 -13.53 -5.08 16.40
CA GLU A 68 -14.39 -5.44 17.54
C GLU A 68 -13.63 -5.97 18.75
N GLN A 69 -12.35 -6.35 18.60
CA GLN A 69 -11.58 -6.97 19.67
C GLN A 69 -10.71 -5.98 20.46
N ASP A 70 -10.42 -4.79 19.92
CA ASP A 70 -9.57 -3.79 20.58
C ASP A 70 -10.39 -2.62 21.13
N LYS A 71 -10.72 -2.72 22.42
CA LYS A 71 -11.48 -1.69 23.15
C LYS A 71 -10.73 -0.36 23.25
N GLY A 72 -9.40 -0.33 23.12
CA GLY A 72 -8.60 0.89 23.22
C GLY A 72 -8.74 1.77 21.97
N VAL A 73 -8.64 1.14 20.80
CA VAL A 73 -8.86 1.80 19.51
C VAL A 73 -10.33 2.18 19.33
N GLN A 74 -11.25 1.32 19.80
CA GLN A 74 -12.68 1.64 19.81
C GLN A 74 -12.97 2.88 20.67
N MET A 75 -12.37 3.01 21.86
CA MET A 75 -12.61 4.17 22.73
C MET A 75 -12.03 5.46 22.14
N GLN A 76 -10.81 5.42 21.59
CA GLN A 76 -10.21 6.60 20.97
C GLN A 76 -10.97 7.04 19.71
N LEU A 77 -11.38 6.09 18.86
CA LEU A 77 -12.22 6.39 17.70
C LEU A 77 -13.62 6.86 18.14
N LEU A 78 -14.27 6.19 19.09
CA LEU A 78 -15.58 6.60 19.61
C LEU A 78 -15.53 7.96 20.30
N ASP A 79 -14.50 8.30 21.08
CA ASP A 79 -14.34 9.62 21.69
C ASP A 79 -14.14 10.71 20.63
N ILE A 80 -13.39 10.41 19.56
CA ILE A 80 -13.23 11.28 18.39
C ILE A 80 -14.56 11.44 17.61
N PHE A 81 -15.36 10.38 17.49
CA PHE A 81 -16.64 10.36 16.77
C PHE A 81 -17.86 10.75 17.64
N SER A 82 -17.70 10.95 18.95
CA SER A 82 -18.79 11.25 19.89
C SER A 82 -19.10 12.74 20.01
N THR A 83 -18.31 13.62 19.37
CA THR A 83 -18.68 15.04 19.22
C THR A 83 -19.49 15.29 17.95
N GLY A 84 -20.69 14.67 17.94
CA GLY A 84 -21.88 15.13 17.23
C GLY A 84 -21.88 15.08 15.70
N ILE A 85 -22.62 14.11 15.13
CA ILE A 85 -23.50 14.31 13.95
C ILE A 85 -24.52 13.16 13.86
N SER A 86 -25.76 13.52 13.53
CA SER A 86 -26.91 12.65 13.27
C SER A 86 -26.72 11.75 12.04
N VAL A 87 -27.35 10.58 12.10
CA VAL A 87 -27.23 9.38 11.25
C VAL A 87 -27.57 9.51 9.75
N ASP A 88 -27.53 10.69 9.10
CA ASP A 88 -28.16 10.88 7.78
C ASP A 88 -27.27 11.36 6.61
N LYS A 89 -25.93 11.33 6.71
CA LYS A 89 -25.07 11.64 5.54
C LYS A 89 -23.86 10.72 5.43
N VAL A 90 -24.06 9.54 4.84
CA VAL A 90 -22.97 8.70 4.34
C VAL A 90 -22.29 9.44 3.18
N LYS A 91 -21.16 10.11 3.45
CA LYS A 91 -20.28 10.65 2.40
C LYS A 91 -19.26 9.56 1.99
N PRO A 92 -19.11 9.25 0.70
CA PRO A 92 -18.30 8.12 0.22
C PRO A 92 -16.80 8.43 0.08
N LYS A 93 -16.22 9.31 0.91
CA LYS A 93 -14.94 9.96 0.57
C LYS A 93 -13.65 9.20 0.91
N VAL A 94 -13.70 8.13 1.71
CA VAL A 94 -12.52 7.29 2.02
C VAL A 94 -12.60 5.89 1.39
N ASN A 95 -13.64 5.63 0.57
CA ASN A 95 -14.08 4.26 0.27
C ASN A 95 -13.33 3.54 -0.87
N GLN A 96 -12.36 4.15 -1.55
CA GLN A 96 -11.76 3.51 -2.75
C GLN A 96 -10.25 3.69 -2.92
N LEU A 97 -9.56 4.34 -1.99
CA LEU A 97 -8.18 4.78 -2.25
C LEU A 97 -7.10 3.75 -1.88
N LEU A 98 -7.45 2.67 -1.18
CA LEU A 98 -6.49 1.82 -0.50
C LEU A 98 -6.88 0.34 -0.71
N CYS A 99 -6.36 -0.29 -1.76
CA CYS A 99 -6.72 -1.67 -2.13
C CYS A 99 -6.41 -2.73 -1.05
N CYS A 100 -5.69 -2.36 0.01
CA CYS A 100 -5.30 -3.21 1.13
C CYS A 100 -5.79 -2.69 2.48
N LEU A 101 -6.75 -1.75 2.53
CA LEU A 101 -7.40 -1.35 3.77
C LEU A 101 -8.89 -1.68 3.68
N PRO A 102 -9.51 -2.15 4.78
CA PRO A 102 -10.95 -2.34 4.82
C PRO A 102 -11.65 -0.98 4.61
N GLU A 103 -12.89 -1.01 4.11
CA GLU A 103 -13.72 0.20 4.02
C GLU A 103 -13.89 0.82 5.42
N VAL A 104 -13.31 1.99 5.66
CA VAL A 104 -13.44 2.73 6.92
C VAL A 104 -14.40 3.89 6.71
N CYS A 105 -15.54 3.85 7.41
CA CYS A 105 -16.46 4.98 7.47
C CYS A 105 -16.03 5.93 8.59
N ALA A 106 -15.42 7.06 8.22
CA ALA A 106 -15.03 8.11 9.15
C ALA A 106 -15.53 9.47 8.63
N PRO A 107 -16.69 9.97 9.09
CA PRO A 107 -17.32 11.17 8.52
C PRO A 107 -16.51 12.46 8.74
N ASP A 108 -15.66 12.50 9.77
CA ASP A 108 -14.86 13.66 10.16
C ASP A 108 -13.36 13.55 9.80
N LEU A 109 -12.96 12.46 9.14
CA LEU A 109 -11.58 12.25 8.68
C LEU A 109 -11.51 12.38 7.16
N ASP A 110 -10.58 13.21 6.67
CA ASP A 110 -10.26 13.31 5.25
C ASP A 110 -8.91 12.64 4.96
N TYR A 111 -8.56 12.52 3.69
CA TYR A 111 -7.28 11.94 3.25
C TYR A 111 -6.07 12.64 3.88
N ASP A 112 -6.18 13.93 4.20
CA ASP A 112 -5.12 14.72 4.86
C ASP A 112 -4.77 14.22 6.26
N ASN A 113 -5.66 13.43 6.87
CA ASN A 113 -5.41 12.77 8.16
C ASN A 113 -4.61 11.47 8.01
N LEU A 114 -4.45 10.93 6.79
CA LEU A 114 -3.81 9.64 6.57
C LEU A 114 -2.40 9.81 6.01
N PHE A 115 -1.40 9.43 6.80
CA PHE A 115 -0.03 9.31 6.35
C PHE A 115 0.27 7.88 5.92
N ARG A 116 0.67 7.69 4.67
CA ARG A 116 0.97 6.37 4.08
C ARG A 116 2.47 6.19 3.88
N ILE A 117 3.01 5.13 4.48
CA ILE A 117 4.35 4.62 4.20
C ILE A 117 4.23 3.55 3.11
N ILE A 118 5.04 3.66 2.07
CA ILE A 118 5.13 2.66 1.01
C ILE A 118 6.59 2.37 0.71
N ILE A 119 6.97 1.10 0.80
CA ILE A 119 8.29 0.60 0.46
C ILE A 119 8.10 -0.25 -0.79
N MET A 120 8.73 0.16 -1.88
CA MET A 120 8.62 -0.52 -3.17
C MET A 120 10.01 -0.76 -3.75
N ASN A 121 10.25 -1.99 -4.18
CA ASN A 121 11.48 -2.38 -4.87
C ASN A 121 11.30 -2.29 -6.39
N PHE A 122 12.37 -1.92 -7.10
CA PHE A 122 12.45 -2.12 -8.54
C PHE A 122 13.02 -3.51 -8.82
N MET A 123 12.44 -4.20 -9.81
CA MET A 123 13.02 -5.45 -10.31
C MET A 123 14.28 -5.16 -11.12
N ASP A 124 15.22 -6.09 -11.09
CA ASP A 124 16.43 -6.13 -11.90
C ASP A 124 16.50 -7.43 -12.72
N ALA A 125 17.63 -7.68 -13.39
CA ALA A 125 17.78 -8.84 -14.27
C ALA A 125 17.84 -10.19 -13.53
N TYR A 126 18.10 -10.19 -12.22
CA TYR A 126 18.26 -11.39 -11.39
C TYR A 126 16.97 -11.77 -10.66
N ASP A 127 16.13 -10.79 -10.30
CA ASP A 127 14.87 -11.01 -9.57
C ASP A 127 13.59 -10.74 -10.40
N PHE A 128 13.74 -10.55 -11.72
CA PHE A 128 12.61 -10.34 -12.62
C PHE A 128 11.67 -11.55 -12.69
N ASP A 129 10.42 -11.36 -12.23
CA ASP A 129 9.34 -12.33 -12.36
C ASP A 129 8.11 -11.75 -13.07
N VAL A 130 7.84 -12.25 -14.27
CA VAL A 130 6.67 -11.89 -15.09
C VAL A 130 5.34 -12.14 -14.36
N ARG A 131 5.26 -13.16 -13.48
CA ARG A 131 4.03 -13.47 -12.74
C ARG A 131 3.74 -12.40 -11.69
N ALA A 132 4.77 -11.94 -10.98
CA ALA A 132 4.66 -10.83 -10.04
C ALA A 132 4.28 -9.54 -10.77
N VAL A 133 4.92 -9.23 -11.91
CA VAL A 133 4.57 -8.05 -12.74
C VAL A 133 3.10 -8.03 -13.14
N LYS A 134 2.52 -9.18 -13.52
CA LYS A 134 1.10 -9.29 -13.88
C LYS A 134 0.14 -9.03 -12.71
N LYS A 135 0.61 -9.14 -11.46
CA LYS A 135 -0.15 -8.85 -10.24
C LYS A 135 0.15 -7.46 -9.67
N SER A 136 1.04 -6.69 -10.31
CA SER A 136 1.45 -5.38 -9.84
C SER A 136 0.23 -4.48 -9.64
N CYS A 137 0.15 -3.87 -8.46
CA CYS A 137 -0.93 -2.96 -8.10
C CYS A 137 -0.49 -1.48 -8.17
N VAL A 138 0.78 -1.20 -8.47
CA VAL A 138 1.35 0.17 -8.52
C VAL A 138 1.93 0.44 -9.91
N HIS A 139 1.46 1.51 -10.55
CA HIS A 139 1.86 1.88 -11.90
C HIS A 139 2.33 3.33 -11.97
N ILE A 140 3.33 3.60 -12.80
CA ILE A 140 3.78 4.94 -13.15
C ILE A 140 3.22 5.30 -14.53
N VAL A 141 2.73 6.53 -14.67
CA VAL A 141 2.42 7.11 -15.98
C VAL A 141 3.74 7.59 -16.60
N ASN A 142 4.12 6.99 -17.72
CA ASN A 142 5.30 7.38 -18.46
C ASN A 142 5.08 8.67 -19.28
N LYS A 143 6.16 9.24 -19.83
CA LYS A 143 6.12 10.46 -20.66
C LYS A 143 5.25 10.31 -21.91
N ASP A 144 5.07 9.09 -22.40
CA ASP A 144 4.19 8.74 -23.52
C ASP A 144 2.76 8.35 -23.07
N LEU A 145 2.39 8.69 -21.83
CA LEU A 145 1.07 8.46 -21.21
C LEU A 145 0.68 6.98 -21.07
N LYS A 146 1.64 6.05 -21.19
CA LYS A 146 1.41 4.64 -20.91
C LYS A 146 1.56 4.36 -19.42
N LEU A 147 0.70 3.47 -18.90
CA LEU A 147 0.84 2.92 -17.57
C LEU A 147 1.88 1.80 -17.59
N ILE A 148 2.86 1.91 -16.71
CA ILE A 148 3.98 0.98 -16.60
C ILE A 148 4.01 0.44 -15.18
N PRO A 149 4.05 -0.90 -14.96
CA PRO A 149 4.24 -1.46 -13.63
C PRO A 149 5.50 -0.86 -12.99
N PHE A 150 5.36 -0.30 -11.80
CA PHE A 150 6.42 0.47 -11.14
C PHE A 150 7.72 -0.32 -11.08
N GLU A 151 7.64 -1.59 -10.73
CA GLU A 151 8.78 -2.48 -10.53
C GLU A 151 9.63 -2.64 -11.80
N THR A 152 9.00 -2.56 -12.98
CA THR A 152 9.68 -2.76 -14.28
C THR A 152 10.32 -1.49 -14.84
N MET A 153 10.05 -0.34 -14.24
CA MET A 153 10.44 0.97 -14.79
C MET A 153 11.94 1.06 -15.02
N ASN A 154 12.77 0.72 -14.03
CA ASN A 154 14.23 0.86 -14.14
C ASN A 154 14.85 -0.17 -15.08
N LEU A 155 14.22 -1.34 -15.20
CA LEU A 155 14.75 -2.43 -16.01
C LEU A 155 14.52 -2.17 -17.51
N PHE A 156 13.32 -1.72 -17.88
CA PHE A 156 12.91 -1.66 -19.29
C PHE A 156 12.55 -0.27 -19.81
N TYR A 157 12.11 0.64 -18.94
CA TYR A 157 11.40 1.85 -19.40
C TYR A 157 12.08 3.16 -19.02
N ARG A 158 13.10 3.14 -18.17
CA ARG A 158 13.86 4.34 -17.81
C ARG A 158 14.82 4.74 -18.91
N ASP A 159 14.69 5.98 -19.38
CA ASP A 159 15.63 6.64 -20.30
C ASP A 159 15.98 5.82 -21.56
N ASP A 160 17.24 5.40 -21.72
CA ASP A 160 17.74 4.67 -22.88
C ASP A 160 17.29 3.20 -22.91
N LYS A 161 16.80 2.66 -21.79
CA LYS A 161 16.35 1.26 -21.69
C LYS A 161 15.18 0.95 -22.61
N ILE A 162 14.34 1.94 -22.94
CA ILE A 162 13.24 1.78 -23.90
C ILE A 162 13.78 1.35 -25.26
N LYS A 163 14.90 1.95 -25.73
CA LYS A 163 15.48 1.59 -27.03
C LYS A 163 15.92 0.14 -27.04
N ARG A 164 16.57 -0.30 -25.95
CA ARG A 164 16.99 -1.68 -25.78
C ARG A 164 15.80 -2.64 -25.75
N LEU A 165 14.71 -2.26 -25.08
CA LEU A 165 13.48 -3.04 -25.07
C LEU A 165 12.90 -3.20 -26.49
N GLU A 166 12.86 -2.13 -27.29
CA GLU A 166 12.37 -2.19 -28.66
C GLU A 166 13.25 -3.07 -29.57
N GLU A 167 14.58 -3.01 -29.42
CA GLU A 167 15.50 -3.94 -30.10
C GLU A 167 15.20 -5.40 -29.74
N LEU A 168 14.99 -5.69 -28.45
CA LEU A 168 14.70 -7.04 -27.97
C LEU A 168 13.37 -7.57 -28.52
N LYS A 169 12.34 -6.73 -28.62
CA LYS A 169 11.05 -7.09 -29.23
C LYS A 169 11.15 -7.40 -30.73
N LEU A 170 12.04 -6.71 -31.44
CA LEU A 170 12.29 -6.91 -32.86
C LEU A 170 13.22 -8.09 -33.14
N SER A 171 13.99 -8.53 -32.14
CA SER A 171 14.85 -9.70 -32.26
C SER A 171 14.03 -11.00 -32.28
N ASP A 172 14.29 -11.88 -33.26
CA ASP A 172 13.67 -13.21 -33.36
C ASP A 172 14.03 -14.14 -32.17
N ALA A 173 14.91 -13.70 -31.26
CA ALA A 173 15.30 -14.44 -30.07
C ALA A 173 14.19 -14.57 -29.01
N ILE A 174 13.10 -13.79 -29.12
CA ILE A 174 11.99 -13.76 -28.16
C ILE A 174 10.64 -13.95 -28.89
N ARG A 175 10.58 -14.89 -29.84
CA ARG A 175 9.31 -15.40 -30.36
C ARG A 175 8.95 -16.68 -29.61
N PHE A 176 8.00 -16.56 -28.68
CA PHE A 176 7.31 -17.71 -28.07
C PHE A 176 6.24 -18.26 -29.01
#